data_AF-A0A841T5S5-F1
#
_entry.id   AF-A0A841T5S5-F1
#
_cell.length_a   1.000
_cell.length_b   1.000
_cell.length_c   1.000
_cell.angle_alpha   90.00
_cell.angle_beta   90.00
_cell.angle_gamma   90.00
#
_symmetry.space_group_name_H-M   'P 1'
#
loop_
_entity.id
_entity.type
_entity.pdbx_description
1 polymer ?
#
loop_
_entity_poly.entity_id
_entity_poly.type
_entity_poly.pdbx_seq_one_letter_code
_entity_poly.pdbx_strand_id
1 'polypeptide(L)'
;MTAHPEIKADQTLDCKGLACPMPIVKTKKAMDQLQSGQVIEVQGRTVTVNLPPQPNAYQEIRQTNMGKITPNEDEQREMEIGPNRCAVHDK
;
A
#
# COMPACT_ATOMS: atom_id res chain seq x y z
N MET A 1 7.72 -31.57 9.65
CA MET A 1 6.53 -30.70 9.59
C MET A 1 6.03 -30.53 11.00
N THR A 2 6.49 -29.50 11.69
CA THR A 2 6.06 -29.20 13.06
C THR A 2 4.66 -28.61 12.98
N ALA A 3 3.68 -29.29 13.59
CA ALA A 3 2.34 -28.74 13.75
C ALA A 3 2.46 -27.44 14.53
N HIS A 4 2.23 -26.31 13.87
CA HIS A 4 2.08 -25.04 14.56
C HIS A 4 0.77 -25.10 15.35
N PRO A 5 0.76 -24.68 16.63
CA PRO A 5 -0.48 -24.61 17.39
C PRO A 5 -1.46 -23.69 16.66
N GLU A 6 -2.69 -24.18 16.49
CA GLU A 6 -3.76 -23.42 15.85
C GLU A 6 -4.11 -22.22 16.72
N ILE A 7 -3.76 -21.02 16.25
CA ILE A 7 -4.11 -19.77 16.94
C ILE A 7 -5.62 -19.56 16.76
N LYS A 8 -6.38 -19.73 17.84
CA LYS A 8 -7.82 -19.43 17.85
C LYS A 8 -8.04 -17.93 17.88
N ALA A 9 -8.73 -17.40 16.87
CA ALA A 9 -9.14 -16.00 16.84
C ALA A 9 -10.46 -15.79 17.60
N ASP A 10 -10.54 -14.70 18.37
CA ASP A 10 -11.76 -14.24 19.03
C ASP A 10 -12.61 -13.36 18.11
N GLN A 11 -11.96 -12.70 17.14
CA GLN A 11 -12.61 -11.86 16.15
C GLN A 11 -11.94 -12.02 14.78
N THR A 12 -12.73 -11.96 13.72
CA THR A 12 -12.25 -11.99 12.33
C THR A 12 -12.67 -10.70 11.62
N LEU A 13 -11.73 -10.09 10.89
CA LEU A 13 -11.93 -8.86 10.13
C LEU A 13 -11.61 -9.09 8.65
N ASP A 14 -12.63 -9.00 7.79
CA ASP A 14 -12.44 -9.06 6.34
C ASP A 14 -12.02 -7.69 5.78
N CYS A 15 -10.80 -7.64 5.28
CA CYS A 15 -10.19 -6.50 4.62
C CYS A 15 -9.83 -6.82 3.15
N LYS A 16 -10.32 -7.93 2.59
CA LYS A 16 -10.08 -8.28 1.18
C LYS A 16 -10.69 -7.21 0.27
N GLY A 17 -9.94 -6.77 -0.74
CA GLY A 17 -10.43 -5.79 -1.71
C GLY A 17 -10.47 -4.34 -1.21
N LEU A 18 -10.09 -4.08 0.05
CA LEU A 18 -9.99 -2.73 0.57
C LEU A 18 -8.63 -2.12 0.22
N ALA A 19 -8.66 -0.94 -0.39
CA ALA A 19 -7.45 -0.16 -0.65
C ALA A 19 -6.95 0.57 0.62
N CYS A 20 -5.66 0.87 0.66
CA CYS A 20 -5.09 1.77 1.67
C CYS A 20 -5.87 3.10 1.67
N PRO A 21 -6.26 3.66 2.84
CA PRO A 21 -5.88 3.26 4.21
C PRO A 21 -6.86 2.30 4.91
N MET A 22 -7.88 1.82 4.22
CA MET A 22 -9.04 1.18 4.85
C MET A 22 -8.72 -0.07 5.68
N PRO A 23 -7.83 -1.00 5.27
CA PRO A 23 -7.42 -2.12 6.12
C PRO A 23 -6.86 -1.65 7.47
N ILE A 24 -5.99 -0.63 7.45
CA ILE A 24 -5.33 -0.11 8.66
C ILE A 24 -6.36 0.56 9.58
N VAL A 25 -7.24 1.39 9.01
CA VAL A 25 -8.27 2.09 9.78
C VAL A 25 -9.25 1.11 10.41
N LYS A 26 -9.67 0.08 9.67
CA LYS A 26 -10.59 -0.95 10.19
C LYS A 26 -9.93 -1.79 11.26
N THR A 27 -8.67 -2.21 11.06
CA THR A 27 -7.92 -2.96 12.07
C THR A 27 -7.80 -2.14 13.36
N LYS A 28 -7.44 -0.86 13.28
CA LYS A 28 -7.36 0.02 14.46
C LYS A 28 -8.70 0.09 15.20
N LYS A 29 -9.80 0.35 14.49
CA LYS A 29 -11.14 0.43 15.10
C LYS A 29 -11.55 -0.88 15.78
N ALA A 30 -11.18 -2.02 15.19
CA ALA A 30 -11.46 -3.33 15.79
C ALA A 30 -10.56 -3.56 17.02
N MET A 31 -9.29 -3.16 16.98
CA MET A 31 -8.37 -3.24 18.12
C MET A 31 -8.88 -2.44 19.33
N ASP A 32 -9.50 -1.27 19.11
CA ASP A 32 -10.08 -0.46 20.20
C ASP A 32 -11.23 -1.19 20.94
N GLN A 33 -11.80 -2.26 20.36
CA GLN A 33 -12.88 -3.07 20.94
C GLN A 33 -12.38 -4.37 21.59
N LEU A 34 -11.09 -4.71 21.46
CA LEU A 34 -10.52 -5.93 22.00
C LEU A 34 -10.08 -5.76 23.46
N GLN A 35 -10.25 -6.81 24.24
CA GLN A 35 -9.71 -6.93 25.58
C GLN A 35 -8.29 -7.52 25.53
N SER A 36 -7.49 -7.22 26.55
CA SER A 36 -6.14 -7.78 26.70
C SER A 36 -6.17 -9.31 26.63
N GLY A 37 -5.37 -9.89 25.74
CA GLY A 37 -5.27 -11.34 25.54
C GLY A 37 -6.17 -11.89 24.44
N GLN A 38 -7.09 -11.10 23.87
CA GLN A 38 -7.88 -11.51 22.71
C GLN A 38 -7.08 -11.39 21.41
N VAL A 39 -7.37 -12.28 20.46
CA VAL A 39 -6.70 -12.36 19.16
C VAL A 39 -7.68 -11.98 18.04
N ILE A 40 -7.22 -11.10 17.13
CA ILE A 40 -7.96 -10.75 15.92
C ILE A 40 -7.26 -11.31 14.67
N GLU A 41 -8.02 -11.99 13.83
CA GLU A 41 -7.59 -12.43 12.50
C GLU A 41 -8.00 -11.38 11.46
N VAL A 42 -7.03 -10.79 10.76
CA VAL A 42 -7.29 -9.82 9.68
C VAL A 42 -6.99 -10.46 8.34
N GLN A 43 -8.01 -10.61 7.49
CA GLN A 43 -7.87 -11.21 6.17
C GLN A 43 -7.71 -10.13 5.10
N GLY A 44 -6.55 -10.05 4.46
CA GLY A 44 -6.27 -9.10 3.38
C GLY A 44 -6.02 -9.77 2.03
N ARG A 45 -6.34 -9.07 0.94
CA ARG A 45 -5.89 -9.40 -0.43
C ARG A 45 -5.47 -8.12 -1.12
N THR A 46 -4.34 -8.17 -1.83
CA THR A 46 -3.83 -7.04 -2.60
C THR A 46 -4.86 -6.56 -3.62
N VAL A 47 -5.18 -5.27 -3.58
CA VAL A 47 -6.01 -4.60 -4.59
C VAL A 47 -5.17 -4.25 -5.83
N THR A 48 -4.66 -5.25 -6.55
CA THR A 48 -3.94 -5.01 -7.82
C THR A 48 -4.86 -4.98 -9.04
N VAL A 49 -6.11 -5.44 -8.88
CA VAL A 49 -6.99 -5.78 -10.01
C VAL A 49 -7.52 -4.54 -10.76
N ASN A 50 -7.50 -3.36 -10.15
CA ASN A 50 -7.99 -2.09 -10.74
C ASN A 50 -7.01 -0.92 -10.54
N LEU A 51 -5.73 -1.20 -10.24
CA LEU A 51 -4.75 -0.12 -10.18
C LEU A 51 -4.42 0.33 -11.60
N PRO A 52 -4.31 1.65 -11.86
CA PRO A 52 -3.80 2.12 -13.12
C PRO A 52 -2.41 1.50 -13.35
N PRO A 53 -2.05 1.16 -14.60
CA PRO A 53 -0.70 0.73 -14.91
C PRO A 53 0.26 1.80 -14.41
N GLN A 54 1.26 1.38 -13.64
CA GLN A 54 2.30 2.28 -13.17
C GLN A 54 2.99 2.85 -14.42
N PRO A 55 3.17 4.17 -14.54
CA PRO A 55 3.84 4.75 -15.70
C PRO A 55 5.26 4.18 -15.79
N ASN A 56 5.80 4.06 -17.00
CA ASN A 56 7.13 3.47 -17.24
C ASN A 56 8.21 4.10 -16.35
N ALA A 57 8.14 5.43 -16.13
CA ALA A 57 9.04 6.18 -15.26
C ALA A 57 8.91 5.88 -13.75
N TYR A 58 7.83 5.23 -13.28
CA TYR A 58 7.65 4.95 -11.86
C TYR A 58 8.70 3.97 -11.30
N GLN A 59 9.14 3.02 -12.13
CA GLN A 59 10.20 2.10 -11.74
C GLN A 59 11.54 2.82 -11.59
N GLU A 60 11.85 3.73 -12.52
CA GLU A 60 13.06 4.56 -12.51
C GLU A 60 13.07 5.49 -11.29
N ILE A 61 11.96 6.20 -11.04
CA ILE A 61 11.79 7.05 -9.86
C ILE A 61 12.02 6.25 -8.56
N ARG A 62 11.48 5.02 -8.46
CA ARG A 62 11.72 4.17 -7.29
C ARG A 62 13.18 3.76 -7.16
N GLN A 63 13.85 3.44 -8.26
CA GLN A 63 15.25 3.04 -8.24
C GLN A 63 16.15 4.20 -7.84
N THR A 64 15.85 5.42 -8.29
CA THR A 64 16.51 6.65 -7.83
C THR A 64 16.28 6.90 -6.34
N ASN A 65 15.03 6.83 -5.86
CA ASN A 65 14.70 7.00 -4.44
C ASN A 65 15.34 5.93 -3.53
N MET A 66 15.57 4.72 -4.05
CA MET A 66 16.29 3.65 -3.36
C MET A 66 17.82 3.80 -3.43
N GLY A 67 18.34 4.82 -4.11
CA GLY A 67 19.78 5.02 -4.33
C GLY A 67 20.42 3.99 -5.27
N LYS A 68 19.62 3.30 -6.09
CA LYS A 68 20.09 2.26 -7.04
C LYS A 68 20.48 2.85 -8.39
N ILE A 69 19.88 3.97 -8.76
CA ILE A 69 20.20 4.75 -9.96
C ILE A 69 20.46 6.18 -9.52
N THR A 70 21.42 6.82 -10.17
CA THR A 70 21.65 8.25 -10.04
C THR A 70 21.55 8.82 -11.44
N PRO A 71 20.38 9.36 -11.83
CA PRO A 71 20.22 9.96 -13.14
C PRO A 71 21.05 11.23 -13.24
N ASN A 72 21.41 11.60 -14.47
CA ASN A 72 22.14 12.84 -14.72
C ASN A 72 21.23 14.07 -14.51
N GLU A 73 21.80 15.27 -14.55
CA GLU A 73 21.08 16.52 -14.24
C GLU A 73 19.90 16.78 -15.19
N ASP A 74 20.04 16.48 -16.49
CA ASP A 74 18.97 16.67 -17.48
C ASP A 74 17.83 15.67 -17.26
N GLU A 75 18.15 14.41 -17.00
CA GLU A 75 17.18 13.35 -16.66
C GLU A 75 16.46 13.64 -15.34
N GLN A 76 17.18 14.13 -14.32
CA GLN A 76 16.56 14.58 -13.06
C GLN A 76 15.55 15.69 -13.31
N ARG A 77 15.90 16.68 -14.14
CA ARG A 77 15.02 17.79 -14.48
C ARG A 77 13.76 17.36 -15.21
N GLU A 78 13.86 16.41 -16.14
CA GLU A 78 12.69 15.84 -16.82
C GLU A 78 11.79 15.04 -15.86
N MET A 79 12.39 14.25 -14.95
CA MET A 79 11.68 13.50 -13.92
C MET A 79 10.96 14.42 -12.91
N GLU A 80 11.56 15.55 -12.55
CA GLU A 80 10.98 16.55 -11.64
C GLU A 80 9.78 17.29 -12.25
N ILE A 81 9.86 17.63 -13.54
CA ILE A 81 8.79 18.35 -14.22
C ILE A 81 7.58 17.43 -14.41
N GLY A 82 7.78 16.22 -14.94
CA GLY A 82 6.76 15.19 -15.18
C GLY A 82 5.51 15.67 -15.95
N PRO A 83 4.58 14.79 -16.34
CA PRO A 83 3.25 15.22 -16.73
C PRO A 83 2.53 15.71 -15.46
N ASN A 84 2.64 17.01 -15.17
CA ASN A 84 2.00 17.61 -14.01
C ASN A 84 0.46 17.53 -14.14
N ARG A 85 -0.12 16.44 -13.63
CA ARG A 85 -1.57 16.19 -13.64
C ARG A 85 -2.34 17.03 -12.61
N CYS A 86 -1.67 17.91 -11.86
CA CYS A 86 -2.30 18.79 -10.88
C CYS A 86 -2.72 20.15 -11.47
N ALA A 87 -2.31 20.48 -12.70
CA ALA A 87 -2.91 21.58 -13.43
C ALA A 87 -4.26 21.13 -14.00
N VAL A 88 -5.31 21.26 -13.20
CA VAL A 88 -6.69 21.23 -13.69
C VAL A 88 -6.73 22.21 -14.86
N HIS A 89 -6.96 21.70 -16.07
CA HIS A 89 -7.17 22.58 -17.21
C HIS A 89 -8.57 23.16 -17.01
N ASP A 90 -8.65 24.44 -16.65
CA ASP A 90 -9.91 25.17 -16.64
C ASP A 90 -10.53 25.03 -18.04
N LYS A 91 -11.72 24.46 -18.11
CA LYS A 91 -12.59 24.53 -19.29
C LYS A 91 -13.47 25.77 -19.17
#